data_AF-A0A2A4YDL9-F1
#
_entry.id   AF-A0A2A4YDL9-F1
#
_cell.length_a   1.000
_cell.length_b   1.000
_cell.length_c   1.000
_cell.angle_alpha   90.00
_cell.angle_beta   90.00
_cell.angle_gamma   90.00
#
_symmetry.space_group_name_H-M   'P 1'
#
loop_
_entity.id
_entity.type
_entity.pdbx_description
1 polymer ?
#
loop_
_entity_poly.entity_id
_entity_poly.type
_entity_poly.pdbx_seq_one_letter_code
_entity_poly.pdbx_strand_id
1 'polypeptide(L)' 'MIPFRPDHTNDKHACYVLITCGEPSADGNMQVEMTYEGDRVLASYLIESAQGLLEDQLDP' A
#
# COMPACT_ATOMS: atom_id res chain seq x y z
N MET A 1 13.54 -4.34 -6.69
CA MET A 1 12.90 -4.20 -8.01
C MET A 1 11.77 -5.22 -8.08
N ILE A 2 10.54 -4.82 -7.79
CA ILE A 2 9.39 -5.72 -7.84
C ILE A 2 9.03 -5.88 -9.33
N PRO A 3 8.94 -7.10 -9.88
CA PRO A 3 8.65 -7.30 -11.30
C PRO A 3 7.20 -6.90 -11.58
N PHE A 4 7.04 -5.89 -12.43
CA PHE A 4 5.76 -5.46 -12.98
C PHE A 4 5.17 -6.63 -13.80
N ARG A 5 4.04 -7.19 -13.35
CA ARG A 5 3.30 -8.20 -14.12
C ARG A 5 2.54 -7.49 -15.24
N PRO A 6 2.72 -7.87 -16.53
CA PRO A 6 1.93 -7.29 -17.60
C PRO A 6 0.59 -8.02 -17.64
N ASP A 7 -0.35 -7.57 -16.82
CA ASP A 7 -1.76 -7.85 -17.05
C ASP A 7 -2.20 -7.01 -18.26
N HIS A 8 -2.71 -7.68 -19.29
CA HIS A 8 -3.43 -7.05 -20.40
C HIS A 8 -4.85 -6.67 -19.92
N THR A 9 -4.97 -5.64 -19.10
CA THR A 9 -6.20 -4.89 -18.97
C THR A 9 -5.89 -3.41 -19.06
N ASN A 10 -6.63 -2.71 -19.91
CA ASN A 10 -6.64 -1.25 -20.00
C ASN A 10 -7.43 -0.68 -18.79
N ASP A 11 -7.11 -1.15 -17.58
CA ASP A 11 -7.82 -0.79 -16.36
C ASP A 11 -7.16 0.44 -15.78
N LYS A 12 -7.68 1.61 -16.18
CA LYS A 12 -7.34 2.88 -15.53
C LYS A 12 -7.86 2.82 -14.10
N HIS A 13 -7.02 2.42 -13.15
CA HIS A 13 -7.34 2.51 -11.74
C HIS A 13 -7.70 3.96 -11.37
N ALA A 14 -8.83 4.17 -10.71
CA ALA A 14 -9.26 5.51 -10.30
C ALA A 14 -8.38 6.07 -9.18
N CYS A 15 -7.82 5.20 -8.33
CA CYS A 15 -6.85 5.51 -7.30
C CYS A 15 -6.15 4.24 -6.82
N TYR A 16 -4.88 4.34 -6.45
CA TYR A 16 -4.17 3.29 -5.72
C TYR A 16 -3.25 3.88 -4.65
N VAL A 17 -2.96 3.05 -3.65
CA VAL A 17 -1.90 3.27 -2.66
C VAL A 17 -1.05 2.01 -2.62
N LEU A 18 0.26 2.16 -2.82
CA LEU A 18 1.24 1.09 -2.70
C LEU A 18 2.14 1.40 -1.51
N ILE A 19 2.13 0.52 -0.51
CA ILE A 19 3.02 0.56 0.65
C ILE A 19 3.96 -0.63 0.56
N THR A 20 5.27 -0.38 0.61
CA THR A 20 6.29 -1.41 0.59
C THR A 20 7.22 -1.27 1.78
N CYS A 21 7.52 -2.40 2.41
CA CYS A 21 8.46 -2.48 3.52
C CYS A 21 9.72 -3.22 3.04
N GLY A 22 10.88 -2.61 3.24
CA GLY A 22 12.17 -3.27 3.07
C GLY A 22 12.45 -4.28 4.19
N GLU A 23 13.52 -5.04 4.03
CA GLU A 23 14.01 -5.89 5.12
C GLU A 23 14.41 -5.01 6.34
N PRO A 24 14.20 -5.49 7.58
CA PRO A 24 14.69 -4.80 8.76
C PRO A 24 16.21 -4.67 8.71
N SER A 25 16.74 -3.47 8.99
CA SER A 25 18.16 -3.26 9.17
C SER A 25 18.65 -3.79 10.53
N ALA A 26 19.97 -3.91 10.69
CA ALA A 26 20.59 -4.49 11.89
C ALA A 26 20.32 -3.70 13.19
N ASP A 27 19.91 -2.44 13.07
CA ASP A 27 19.48 -1.56 14.17
C ASP A 27 17.97 -1.66 14.46
N GLY A 28 17.25 -2.55 13.77
CA GLY A 28 15.81 -2.76 13.93
C GLY A 28 14.94 -1.77 13.18
N ASN A 29 15.52 -0.85 12.40
CA ASN A 29 14.75 0.06 11.56
C ASN A 29 14.22 -0.66 10.32
N MET A 30 13.09 -0.20 9.79
CA MET A 30 12.51 -0.72 8.56
C MET A 30 12.25 0.43 7.61
N GLN A 31 12.76 0.33 6.38
CA GLN A 31 12.47 1.30 5.33
C GLN A 31 11.05 1.07 4.83
N VAL A 32 10.19 2.06 5.01
CA VAL A 32 8.82 2.06 4.50
C VAL A 32 8.71 3.11 3.41
N GLU A 33 8.22 2.70 2.24
CA GLU A 33 7.95 3.58 1.12
C GLU A 33 6.46 3.53 0.77
N MET A 34 5.91 4.69 0.45
CA MET A 34 4.52 4.85 0.04
C MET A 34 4.45 5.65 -1.26
N THR A 35 3.74 5.10 -2.24
CA THR A 35 3.39 5.80 -3.49
C THR A 35 1.88 5.74 -3.67
N TYR A 36 1.28 6.81 -4.21
CA TYR A 36 -0.14 6.85 -4.53
C TYR A 36 -0.38 7.58 -5.85
N GLU A 37 -1.47 7.24 -6.52
CA GLU A 37 -1.97 7.93 -7.70
C GLU A 37 -3.49 8.06 -7.60
N GLY A 38 -4.04 9.10 -8.23
CA GLY A 38 -5.45 9.43 -8.18
C GLY A 38 -5.76 10.57 -7.21
N ASP A 39 -7.02 10.67 -6.82
CA ASP A 39 -7.48 11.72 -5.91
C ASP A 39 -6.97 11.48 -4.48
N ARG A 40 -6.53 12.56 -3.81
CA ARG A 40 -5.95 12.48 -2.46
C ARG A 40 -6.96 12.05 -1.41
N VAL A 41 -8.22 12.49 -1.52
CA VAL A 41 -9.28 12.13 -0.58
C VAL A 41 -9.59 10.65 -0.72
N LEU A 42 -9.66 10.15 -1.96
CA LEU A 42 -9.86 8.73 -2.22
C LEU A 42 -8.67 7.89 -1.71
N ALA A 43 -7.43 8.34 -1.90
CA ALA A 43 -6.25 7.66 -1.36
C ALA A 43 -6.25 7.60 0.18
N SER A 44 -6.60 8.70 0.84
CA SER A 44 -6.75 8.74 2.31
C SER A 44 -7.84 7.77 2.79
N TYR A 45 -8.99 7.75 2.13
CA TYR A 45 -10.08 6.82 2.44
C TYR A 45 -9.63 5.34 2.33
N LEU A 46 -8.85 5.01 1.29
CA LEU A 46 -8.32 3.66 1.11
C LEU A 46 -7.37 3.26 2.25
N ILE A 47 -6.50 4.16 2.70
CA ILE A 47 -5.55 3.90 3.79
C ILE A 47 -6.28 3.70 5.11
N GLU A 48 -7.19 4.61 5.46
CA GLU A 48 -7.97 4.54 6.70
C GLU A 48 -8.80 3.25 6.76
N SER A 49 -9.44 2.90 5.64
CA SER A 49 -10.22 1.65 5.54
C SER A 49 -9.33 0.41 5.69
N ALA A 50 -8.15 0.40 5.05
CA ALA A 50 -7.21 -0.71 5.15
C ALA A 50 -6.66 -0.87 6.57
N GLN A 51 -6.36 0.24 7.26
CA GLN A 51 -5.92 0.22 8.66
C GLN A 51 -6.99 -0.40 9.56
N GLY A 52 -8.25 0.04 9.45
CA GLY A 52 -9.35 -0.52 10.25
C GLY A 52 -9.52 -2.03 10.03
N LEU A 53 -9.46 -2.50 8.77
CA LEU A 53 -9.55 -3.93 8.47
C LEU A 53 -8.39 -4.77 9.02
N LEU A 54 -7.19 -4.20 9.11
CA LEU A 54 -6.02 -4.88 9.67
C LEU A 54 -6.07 -4.90 11.20
N GLU A 55 -6.52 -3.82 11.83
CA GLU A 55 -6.72 -3.73 13.28
C GLU A 55 -7.77 -4.74 13.76
N ASP A 56 -8.89 -4.87 13.04
CA ASP A 56 -9.91 -5.88 13.32
C ASP A 56 -9.39 -7.32 13.24
N GLN A 57 -8.33 -7.57 12.46
CA GLN A 57 -7.68 -8.88 12.35
C GLN A 57 -6.57 -9.11 13.38
N LEU A 58 -6.17 -8.07 14.12
CA LEU A 58 -5.13 -8.13 15.14
C LEU A 58 -5.69 -8.37 16.55
N ASP A 59 -7.02 -8.36 16.72
CA ASP A 59 -7.68 -8.85 17.92
C ASP A 59 -7.75 -10.40 17.89
N PRO A 60 -7.17 -11.11 18.89
CA PRO A 60 -7.10 -12.57 18.93
C PRO A 60 -8.43 -13.29 19.17
#